data_AF-A0A2T0QMU6-F1
#
_entry.id   AF-A0A2T0QMU6-F1
#
_cell.length_a   1.000
_cell.length_b   1.000
_cell.length_c   1.000
_cell.angle_alpha   90.00
_cell.angle_beta   90.00
_cell.angle_gamma   90.00
#
_symmetry.space_group_name_H-M   'P 1'
#
loop_
_entity.id
_entity.type
_entity.pdbx_description
1 polymer ?
#
loop_
_entity_poly.entity_id
_entity_poly.type
_entity_poly.pdbx_seq_one_letter_code
_entity_poly.pdbx_strand_id
1 'polypeptide(L)'
;MFGMRSTRYEPSDGDISGEQAASGVSQCGGQSSVGRMSVHVAHRLRPGFSRAGHCTPTNGAVGADSDALAPYLTPHGMNTSGTDPKGSSTGVEFESAPEHAITRCGAAAMLKYKTATGRAALIRVRCPDREALPSGAEALHANSNHVGVVAEATRCDQAKKSPVTGFVSRYLKSPTAASMWMLLVSSLCMSEAKADCSWLNGQTTENYTFNIPALTVSRDAAEGRVLYTSEQYASPSTQSFATCSGNTPANRTVTGGAQVRSNPYTFATNVPGIGMRFFHDAGGSKSYWGAGNQEYFNGSWGWSGAMLGVEVVVTGPVAAGTIDGALVGTFRLGSLTVANLRVTPASVAASTCSVVTQTLPVTLPTVRPRTFLGIGSTAGAQVFSIDLDCTGPNAAVFVTLTDNTSPTNRSGILSLTPESSAQGVGLQILIRGNPVSFGADSAVAGNPNQTFAGTAGVGLLNIPLIVRYMATSMPVGAGTVGAVATFTMSYQ
;
A
#
# COMPACT_ATOMS: atom_id res chain seq x y z
N MET A 1 -58.97 -22.75 -30.38
CA MET A 1 -59.26 -24.03 -29.69
C MET A 1 -57.97 -24.83 -29.65
N PHE A 2 -57.32 -24.89 -28.48
CA PHE A 2 -56.50 -25.99 -27.92
C PHE A 2 -55.94 -25.46 -26.58
N GLY A 3 -56.27 -26.16 -25.50
CA GLY A 3 -56.31 -25.63 -24.13
C GLY A 3 -54.96 -25.56 -23.41
N MET A 4 -54.87 -24.62 -22.48
CA MET A 4 -53.82 -24.56 -21.45
C MET A 4 -54.18 -25.47 -20.28
N ARG A 5 -53.27 -26.37 -19.89
CA ARG A 5 -53.26 -26.98 -18.55
C ARG A 5 -52.28 -26.21 -17.67
N SER A 6 -52.79 -25.65 -16.58
CA SER A 6 -52.03 -25.10 -15.46
C SER A 6 -52.05 -26.13 -14.34
N THR A 7 -50.88 -26.57 -13.87
CA THR A 7 -50.74 -27.38 -12.65
C THR A 7 -50.37 -26.43 -11.50
N ARG A 8 -51.20 -26.47 -10.45
CA ARG A 8 -51.11 -25.64 -9.24
C ARG A 8 -50.38 -26.46 -8.16
N TYR A 9 -49.42 -25.86 -7.47
CA TYR A 9 -48.77 -26.45 -6.29
C TYR A 9 -48.97 -25.49 -5.11
N GLU A 10 -49.61 -25.97 -4.04
CA GLU A 10 -49.81 -25.26 -2.77
C GLU A 10 -48.92 -25.93 -1.70
N PRO A 11 -48.12 -25.17 -0.93
CA PRO A 11 -47.56 -25.65 0.32
C PRO A 11 -48.38 -25.17 1.52
N SER A 12 -48.50 -26.09 2.48
CA SER A 12 -49.30 -26.09 3.70
C SER A 12 -48.74 -25.22 4.84
N ASP A 13 -49.65 -24.71 5.67
CA ASP A 13 -49.39 -24.09 6.97
C ASP A 13 -48.69 -25.04 7.95
N GLY A 14 -47.72 -24.50 8.70
CA GLY A 14 -47.04 -25.17 9.80
C GLY A 14 -46.52 -24.14 10.80
N ASP A 15 -47.15 -24.11 11.97
CA ASP A 15 -46.91 -23.21 13.10
C ASP A 15 -45.95 -23.90 14.09
N ILE A 16 -44.77 -23.34 14.41
CA ILE A 16 -43.96 -23.79 15.56
C ILE A 16 -43.17 -22.62 16.19
N SER A 17 -43.36 -22.49 17.51
CA SER A 17 -42.70 -21.65 18.51
C SER A 17 -41.26 -22.06 18.83
N GLY A 18 -40.39 -21.12 19.23
CA GLY A 18 -39.18 -21.46 19.98
C GLY A 18 -38.09 -20.38 20.03
N GLU A 19 -37.90 -19.79 21.21
CA GLU A 19 -36.76 -18.96 21.58
C GLU A 19 -35.77 -19.81 22.40
N GLN A 20 -34.52 -19.94 21.95
CA GLN A 20 -33.39 -20.33 22.81
C GLN A 20 -32.11 -19.62 22.39
N ALA A 21 -31.75 -18.57 23.13
CA ALA A 21 -30.40 -18.02 23.16
C ALA A 21 -29.62 -18.71 24.29
N ALA A 22 -28.68 -19.59 23.94
CA ALA A 22 -27.71 -20.10 24.90
C ALA A 22 -26.61 -19.04 25.12
N SER A 23 -26.67 -18.36 26.26
CA SER A 23 -25.66 -17.41 26.74
C SER A 23 -24.55 -18.15 27.50
N GLY A 24 -23.32 -18.11 26.99
CA GLY A 24 -22.11 -18.48 27.72
C GLY A 24 -21.13 -17.32 27.75
N VAL A 25 -20.91 -16.72 28.92
CA VAL A 25 -19.96 -15.61 29.13
C VAL A 25 -18.62 -16.18 29.62
N SER A 26 -17.52 -15.95 28.90
CA SER A 26 -16.16 -16.24 29.38
C SER A 26 -15.36 -14.95 29.59
N GLN A 27 -14.88 -14.72 30.82
CA GLN A 27 -14.08 -13.56 31.23
C GLN A 27 -12.62 -13.65 30.75
N CYS A 28 -12.02 -12.51 30.44
CA CYS A 28 -10.62 -12.40 30.03
C CYS A 28 -9.70 -12.22 31.24
N GLY A 29 -8.81 -13.19 31.50
CA GLY A 29 -7.72 -13.02 32.46
C GLY A 29 -6.78 -14.23 32.55
N GLY A 30 -5.49 -14.00 32.29
CA GLY A 30 -4.33 -14.63 32.96
C GLY A 30 -4.08 -16.15 32.84
N GLN A 31 -3.06 -16.48 32.04
CA GLN A 31 -2.20 -17.68 32.08
C GLN A 31 -2.75 -19.09 31.77
N SER A 32 -2.11 -19.69 30.76
CA SER A 32 -1.80 -21.12 30.58
C SER A 32 -2.92 -22.15 30.73
N SER A 33 -3.60 -22.46 29.63
CA SER A 33 -3.82 -23.83 29.13
C SER A 33 -4.56 -23.77 27.79
N VAL A 34 -4.30 -24.74 26.91
CA VAL A 34 -4.83 -24.81 25.54
C VAL A 34 -6.35 -25.02 25.58
N GLY A 35 -7.11 -23.93 25.54
CA GLY A 35 -8.56 -23.91 25.35
C GLY A 35 -8.91 -22.95 24.22
N ARG A 36 -9.46 -23.45 23.12
CA ARG A 36 -9.90 -22.62 21.99
C ARG A 36 -11.04 -21.70 22.46
N MET A 37 -10.78 -20.40 22.54
CA MET A 37 -11.82 -19.37 22.69
C MET A 37 -12.59 -19.24 21.38
N SER A 38 -13.92 -19.31 21.41
CA SER A 38 -14.78 -19.22 20.23
C SER A 38 -15.73 -18.03 20.32
N VAL A 39 -15.71 -17.19 19.28
CA VAL A 39 -16.70 -16.12 19.03
C VAL A 39 -17.71 -16.64 18.02
N HIS A 40 -19.00 -16.32 18.20
CA HIS A 40 -20.10 -16.86 17.40
C HIS A 40 -20.87 -15.76 16.66
N VAL A 41 -21.24 -16.03 15.41
CA VAL A 41 -22.21 -15.22 14.63
C VAL A 41 -23.46 -16.03 14.40
N ALA A 42 -24.62 -15.43 14.64
CA ALA A 42 -25.91 -16.01 14.29
C ALA A 42 -26.50 -15.27 13.07
N HIS A 43 -26.95 -16.02 12.08
CA HIS A 43 -27.68 -15.51 10.93
C HIS A 43 -29.14 -15.92 11.04
N ARG A 44 -30.06 -15.05 10.61
CA ARG A 44 -31.50 -15.35 10.52
C ARG A 44 -32.06 -15.01 9.15
N LEU A 45 -32.59 -16.01 8.45
CA LEU A 45 -33.25 -15.89 7.14
C LEU A 45 -34.79 -15.97 7.29
N ARG A 46 -35.53 -15.53 6.28
CA ARG A 46 -37.01 -15.62 6.28
C ARG A 46 -37.50 -17.06 6.00
N PRO A 47 -38.69 -17.47 6.50
CA PRO A 47 -39.22 -18.82 6.32
C PRO A 47 -39.40 -19.18 4.83
N GLY A 48 -38.94 -20.38 4.44
CA GLY A 48 -39.00 -20.88 3.05
C GLY A 48 -37.72 -21.57 2.55
N PHE A 49 -36.69 -21.69 3.40
CA PHE A 49 -35.43 -22.35 3.10
C PHE A 49 -35.41 -23.77 3.67
N SER A 50 -35.21 -24.80 2.83
CA SER A 50 -35.03 -26.16 3.34
C SER A 50 -33.65 -26.76 3.12
N ARG A 51 -32.86 -26.36 2.10
CA ARG A 51 -31.54 -27.00 1.81
C ARG A 51 -30.54 -26.16 0.98
N ALA A 52 -30.01 -25.05 1.50
CA ALA A 52 -28.82 -24.40 0.92
C ALA A 52 -27.56 -24.76 1.73
N GLY A 53 -26.44 -25.05 1.05
CA GLY A 53 -25.23 -25.60 1.66
C GLY A 53 -23.95 -24.80 1.42
N HIS A 54 -23.12 -24.79 2.48
CA HIS A 54 -21.72 -24.33 2.64
C HIS A 54 -21.41 -22.83 2.78
N CYS A 55 -21.23 -22.41 4.04
CA CYS A 55 -20.53 -21.19 4.47
C CYS A 55 -19.11 -21.56 4.97
N THR A 56 -18.07 -20.87 4.53
CA THR A 56 -16.67 -21.08 4.97
C THR A 56 -16.25 -20.07 6.06
N PRO A 57 -15.17 -20.30 6.85
CA PRO A 57 -14.53 -21.54 7.29
C PRO A 57 -14.74 -21.68 8.82
N THR A 58 -15.38 -22.68 9.41
CA THR A 58 -15.39 -24.11 9.09
C THR A 58 -16.75 -24.71 9.51
N ASN A 59 -17.52 -25.15 8.52
CA ASN A 59 -18.71 -26.01 8.57
C ASN A 59 -19.83 -25.63 9.55
N GLY A 60 -20.66 -24.65 9.17
CA GLY A 60 -22.02 -24.47 9.72
C GLY A 60 -23.08 -24.90 8.69
N ALA A 61 -24.03 -25.74 9.10
CA ALA A 61 -25.21 -26.09 8.30
C ALA A 61 -26.42 -25.25 8.76
N VAL A 62 -27.25 -24.82 7.81
CA VAL A 62 -28.49 -24.06 8.11
C VAL A 62 -29.56 -25.02 8.63
N GLY A 63 -30.10 -24.74 9.81
CA GLY A 63 -31.18 -25.53 10.41
C GLY A 63 -32.56 -25.23 9.80
N ALA A 64 -33.55 -26.07 10.12
CA ALA A 64 -34.94 -25.95 9.60
C ALA A 64 -35.62 -24.61 9.94
N ASP A 65 -35.16 -23.93 11.01
CA ASP A 65 -35.69 -22.64 11.46
C ASP A 65 -35.03 -21.43 10.78
N SER A 66 -34.28 -21.66 9.69
CA SER A 66 -33.62 -20.62 8.87
C SER A 66 -32.49 -19.85 9.59
N ASP A 67 -31.99 -20.39 10.71
CA ASP A 67 -30.87 -19.85 11.49
C ASP A 67 -29.57 -20.66 11.27
N ALA A 68 -28.43 -19.97 11.23
CA ALA A 68 -27.10 -20.59 11.06
C ALA A 68 -26.04 -19.96 11.97
N LEU A 69 -25.18 -20.78 12.56
CA LEU A 69 -24.13 -20.37 13.48
C LEU A 69 -22.73 -20.58 12.87
N ALA A 70 -21.92 -19.52 12.85
CA ALA A 70 -20.52 -19.58 12.45
C ALA A 70 -19.63 -19.45 13.70
N PRO A 71 -18.93 -20.53 14.13
CA PRO A 71 -17.95 -20.44 15.21
C PRO A 71 -16.59 -19.95 14.69
N TYR A 72 -15.80 -19.32 15.57
CA TYR A 72 -14.38 -18.94 15.38
C TYR A 72 -14.10 -17.63 14.63
N LEU A 73 -14.75 -16.53 15.03
CA LEU A 73 -14.34 -15.20 14.55
C LEU A 73 -13.09 -14.65 15.22
N THR A 74 -12.42 -13.72 14.53
CA THR A 74 -11.28 -12.96 15.07
C THR A 74 -11.79 -11.71 15.82
N PRO A 75 -11.58 -11.60 17.14
CA PRO A 75 -11.97 -10.42 17.92
C PRO A 75 -11.21 -9.17 17.45
N HIS A 76 -11.90 -8.02 17.43
CA HIS A 76 -11.35 -6.74 16.95
C HIS A 76 -10.86 -6.73 15.49
N GLY A 77 -11.06 -7.83 14.75
CA GLY A 77 -10.84 -7.94 13.31
C GLY A 77 -12.16 -7.80 12.53
N MET A 78 -12.05 -7.42 11.26
CA MET A 78 -13.19 -7.36 10.35
C MET A 78 -13.50 -8.78 9.85
N ASN A 79 -14.62 -9.34 10.29
CA ASN A 79 -15.05 -10.66 9.87
C ASN A 79 -16.07 -10.53 8.73
N THR A 80 -15.78 -11.15 7.59
CA THR A 80 -16.62 -11.18 6.38
C THR A 80 -17.46 -12.45 6.33
N SER A 81 -18.74 -12.33 6.01
CA SER A 81 -19.62 -13.49 5.79
C SER A 81 -20.39 -13.36 4.48
N GLY A 82 -20.36 -14.43 3.69
CA GLY A 82 -21.06 -14.56 2.41
C GLY A 82 -21.85 -15.86 2.35
N THR A 83 -22.92 -15.85 1.55
CA THR A 83 -23.89 -16.95 1.45
C THR A 83 -23.89 -17.50 0.02
N ASP A 84 -23.75 -18.82 -0.15
CA ASP A 84 -23.88 -19.47 -1.47
C ASP A 84 -25.36 -19.77 -1.78
N PRO A 85 -25.92 -19.23 -2.88
CA PRO A 85 -27.32 -19.46 -3.25
C PRO A 85 -27.59 -20.86 -3.84
N LYS A 86 -26.58 -21.72 -4.03
CA LYS A 86 -26.79 -23.08 -4.57
C LYS A 86 -27.77 -23.89 -3.72
N GLY A 87 -28.84 -24.35 -4.37
CA GLY A 87 -29.91 -25.15 -3.76
C GLY A 87 -31.10 -24.36 -3.21
N SER A 88 -31.13 -23.03 -3.38
CA SER A 88 -32.29 -22.22 -3.00
C SER A 88 -33.52 -22.50 -3.88
N SER A 89 -34.72 -22.24 -3.33
CA SER A 89 -35.98 -22.34 -4.07
C SER A 89 -36.04 -21.31 -5.20
N THR A 90 -36.54 -21.70 -6.37
CA THR A 90 -36.63 -20.88 -7.59
C THR A 90 -37.51 -19.62 -7.47
N GLY A 91 -38.14 -19.39 -6.32
CA GLY A 91 -38.96 -18.20 -6.03
C GLY A 91 -38.29 -17.19 -5.09
N VAL A 92 -37.01 -17.37 -4.75
CA VAL A 92 -36.28 -16.52 -3.79
C VAL A 92 -35.02 -15.94 -4.42
N GLU A 93 -34.87 -14.63 -4.32
CA GLU A 93 -33.71 -13.86 -4.79
C GLU A 93 -32.97 -13.24 -3.59
N PHE A 94 -31.64 -13.37 -3.57
CA PHE A 94 -30.78 -12.77 -2.57
C PHE A 94 -30.33 -11.38 -3.04
N GLU A 95 -30.43 -10.37 -2.18
CA GLU A 95 -29.73 -9.10 -2.40
C GLU A 95 -28.25 -9.34 -2.10
N SER A 96 -27.46 -9.60 -3.15
CA SER A 96 -26.09 -10.10 -3.03
C SER A 96 -25.10 -9.03 -2.58
N ALA A 97 -24.89 -8.91 -1.28
CA ALA A 97 -23.75 -8.20 -0.69
C ALA A 97 -23.17 -9.01 0.49
N PRO A 98 -21.84 -9.18 0.57
CA PRO A 98 -21.22 -9.75 1.77
C PRO A 98 -21.39 -8.77 2.95
N GLU A 99 -21.74 -9.32 4.11
CA GLU A 99 -21.99 -8.55 5.33
C GLU A 99 -20.79 -8.67 6.29
N HIS A 100 -20.50 -7.58 7.01
CA HIS A 100 -19.33 -7.46 7.87
C HIS A 100 -19.71 -7.24 9.34
N ALA A 101 -18.99 -7.87 10.26
CA ALA A 101 -19.13 -7.62 11.69
C ALA A 101 -17.76 -7.52 12.38
N ILE A 102 -17.64 -6.56 13.30
CA ILE A 102 -16.50 -6.43 14.22
C ILE A 102 -17.03 -6.71 15.63
N THR A 103 -16.50 -7.76 16.27
CA THR A 103 -16.95 -8.23 17.59
C THR A 103 -15.83 -8.14 18.62
N ARG A 104 -16.20 -7.94 19.88
CA ARG A 104 -15.27 -8.02 21.03
C ARG A 104 -15.23 -9.46 21.55
N CYS A 105 -14.17 -9.84 22.26
CA CYS A 105 -14.06 -11.17 22.88
C CYS A 105 -15.29 -11.48 23.76
N GLY A 106 -15.91 -12.65 23.54
CA GLY A 106 -17.11 -13.08 24.28
C GLY A 106 -18.44 -12.50 23.80
N ALA A 107 -18.45 -11.65 22.76
CA ALA A 107 -19.67 -11.08 22.20
C ALA A 107 -20.17 -11.88 20.99
N ALA A 108 -21.49 -12.02 20.85
CA ALA A 108 -22.14 -12.55 19.65
C ALA A 108 -22.67 -11.40 18.78
N ALA A 109 -22.57 -11.54 17.46
CA ALA A 109 -23.17 -10.61 16.50
C ALA A 109 -24.24 -11.31 15.64
N MET A 110 -25.32 -10.61 15.34
CA MET A 110 -26.37 -11.09 14.45
C MET A 110 -26.30 -10.34 13.12
N LEU A 111 -26.20 -11.08 12.02
CA LEU A 111 -26.23 -10.53 10.66
C LEU A 111 -27.53 -10.93 9.96
N LYS A 112 -28.21 -9.96 9.35
CA LYS A 112 -29.50 -10.14 8.69
C LYS A 112 -29.34 -9.97 7.19
N TYR A 113 -29.62 -11.01 6.44
CA TYR A 113 -29.64 -10.94 4.97
C TYR A 113 -31.05 -10.69 4.47
N LYS A 114 -31.18 -9.72 3.55
CA LYS A 114 -32.44 -9.42 2.91
C LYS A 114 -32.66 -10.38 1.73
N THR A 115 -33.84 -10.98 1.70
CA THR A 115 -34.29 -11.85 0.63
C THR A 115 -35.61 -11.32 0.08
N ALA A 116 -35.79 -11.43 -1.23
CA ALA A 116 -37.03 -11.07 -1.90
C ALA A 116 -37.68 -12.30 -2.55
N THR A 117 -39.02 -12.38 -2.49
CA THR A 117 -39.81 -13.47 -3.07
C THR A 117 -40.52 -13.01 -4.35
N GLY A 118 -40.51 -13.85 -5.38
CA GLY A 118 -41.06 -13.52 -6.71
C GLY A 118 -41.47 -14.75 -7.53
N ARG A 119 -42.18 -14.53 -8.65
CA ARG A 119 -42.61 -15.58 -9.59
C ARG A 119 -41.81 -15.52 -10.89
N ALA A 120 -41.32 -16.68 -11.34
CA ALA A 120 -40.64 -16.81 -12.63
C ALA A 120 -41.62 -16.73 -13.81
N ALA A 121 -41.26 -16.00 -14.88
CA ALA A 121 -42.09 -15.77 -16.05
C ALA A 121 -41.25 -15.70 -17.34
N LEU A 122 -41.26 -16.77 -18.14
CA LEU A 122 -40.49 -16.89 -19.38
C LEU A 122 -40.97 -15.90 -20.46
N ILE A 123 -40.10 -15.05 -21.04
CA ILE A 123 -40.49 -14.07 -22.09
C ILE A 123 -39.61 -14.24 -23.33
N ARG A 124 -40.23 -14.50 -24.49
CA ARG A 124 -39.53 -14.53 -25.79
C ARG A 124 -39.40 -13.13 -26.38
N VAL A 125 -38.18 -12.74 -26.73
CA VAL A 125 -37.88 -11.44 -27.35
C VAL A 125 -37.43 -11.64 -28.80
N ARG A 126 -37.79 -10.71 -29.69
CA ARG A 126 -37.29 -10.64 -31.08
C ARG A 126 -36.31 -9.47 -31.19
N CYS A 127 -35.08 -9.73 -31.61
CA CYS A 127 -34.04 -8.72 -31.77
C CYS A 127 -34.08 -8.11 -33.19
N PRO A 128 -34.05 -6.78 -33.35
CA PRO A 128 -34.07 -6.12 -34.67
C PRO A 128 -32.76 -6.30 -35.47
N ASP A 129 -31.61 -6.34 -34.78
CA ASP A 129 -30.29 -6.16 -35.41
C ASP A 129 -29.42 -7.43 -35.46
N ARG A 130 -30.03 -8.61 -35.30
CA ARG A 130 -29.38 -9.94 -35.33
C ARG A 130 -28.27 -10.20 -34.28
N GLU A 131 -27.97 -9.26 -33.39
CA GLU A 131 -27.04 -9.51 -32.28
C GLU A 131 -27.67 -10.28 -31.10
N ALA A 132 -26.84 -11.09 -30.44
CA ALA A 132 -27.24 -11.90 -29.29
C ALA A 132 -27.35 -11.02 -28.04
N LEU A 133 -28.42 -11.21 -27.25
CA LEU A 133 -28.51 -10.58 -25.93
C LEU A 133 -27.40 -11.14 -25.03
N PRO A 134 -26.56 -10.30 -24.40
CA PRO A 134 -25.47 -10.76 -23.55
C PRO A 134 -26.02 -11.44 -22.29
N SER A 135 -25.43 -12.57 -21.92
CA SER A 135 -25.70 -13.24 -20.64
C SER A 135 -25.30 -12.33 -19.49
N GLY A 136 -26.17 -12.23 -18.49
CA GLY A 136 -26.03 -11.32 -17.35
C GLY A 136 -26.57 -9.92 -17.59
N ALA A 137 -27.16 -9.62 -18.76
CA ALA A 137 -27.79 -8.33 -19.00
C ALA A 137 -29.01 -8.14 -18.09
N GLU A 138 -29.09 -6.99 -17.43
CA GLU A 138 -30.21 -6.62 -16.56
C GLU A 138 -31.43 -6.17 -17.38
N ALA A 139 -32.60 -6.69 -17.00
CA ALA A 139 -33.89 -6.29 -17.51
C ALA A 139 -34.54 -5.32 -16.52
N LEU A 140 -34.73 -4.08 -16.96
CA LEU A 140 -35.28 -2.98 -16.16
C LEU A 140 -36.72 -2.68 -16.60
N HIS A 141 -37.55 -2.24 -15.65
CA HIS A 141 -38.86 -1.66 -15.92
C HIS A 141 -38.66 -0.23 -16.46
N ALA A 142 -39.67 0.35 -17.11
CA ALA A 142 -39.62 1.71 -17.65
C ALA A 142 -39.33 2.83 -16.61
N ASN A 143 -39.32 2.49 -15.32
CA ASN A 143 -39.05 3.40 -14.21
C ASN A 143 -37.69 3.09 -13.56
N SER A 144 -36.81 2.35 -14.26
CA SER A 144 -35.49 1.90 -13.81
C SER A 144 -35.47 0.94 -12.62
N ASN A 145 -36.59 0.26 -12.35
CA ASN A 145 -36.65 -0.79 -11.35
C ASN A 145 -36.20 -2.13 -11.94
N HIS A 146 -35.31 -2.85 -11.26
CA HIS A 146 -34.83 -4.15 -11.67
C HIS A 146 -35.94 -5.22 -11.70
N VAL A 147 -36.05 -5.93 -12.83
CA VAL A 147 -37.10 -6.94 -13.09
C VAL A 147 -36.51 -8.32 -13.38
N GLY A 148 -35.19 -8.45 -13.55
CA GLY A 148 -34.50 -9.74 -13.68
C GLY A 148 -33.25 -9.66 -14.56
N VAL A 149 -32.58 -10.78 -14.76
CA VAL A 149 -31.33 -10.87 -15.55
C VAL A 149 -31.43 -11.95 -16.63
N VAL A 150 -30.74 -11.75 -17.76
CA VAL A 150 -30.66 -12.72 -18.87
C VAL A 150 -29.71 -13.86 -18.50
N ALA A 151 -30.22 -15.07 -18.33
CA ALA A 151 -29.44 -16.18 -17.79
C ALA A 151 -28.45 -16.83 -18.79
N GLU A 152 -28.68 -16.76 -20.10
CA GLU A 152 -27.82 -17.45 -21.10
C GLU A 152 -27.82 -16.72 -22.46
N ALA A 153 -26.62 -16.58 -23.06
CA ALA A 153 -26.44 -15.90 -24.34
C ALA A 153 -26.61 -16.89 -25.51
N THR A 154 -27.68 -16.75 -26.31
CA THR A 154 -27.86 -17.55 -27.53
C THR A 154 -27.75 -16.70 -28.79
N ARG A 155 -26.92 -17.15 -29.73
CA ARG A 155 -26.72 -16.54 -31.06
C ARG A 155 -27.92 -16.86 -31.97
N CYS A 156 -28.45 -15.87 -32.68
CA CYS A 156 -29.58 -16.05 -33.60
C CYS A 156 -29.08 -16.36 -35.02
N ASP A 157 -28.70 -17.61 -35.30
CA ASP A 157 -28.37 -18.04 -36.66
C ASP A 157 -29.50 -18.82 -37.35
N GLN A 158 -29.58 -18.63 -38.68
CA GLN A 158 -30.60 -19.21 -39.53
C GLN A 158 -30.41 -20.73 -39.68
N ALA A 159 -31.22 -21.51 -38.96
CA ALA A 159 -31.95 -22.70 -39.42
C ALA A 159 -32.27 -23.61 -38.22
N LYS A 160 -33.58 -23.82 -37.99
CA LYS A 160 -34.23 -24.77 -37.07
C LYS A 160 -34.17 -24.45 -35.55
N LYS A 161 -35.38 -24.29 -35.01
CA LYS A 161 -35.83 -24.13 -33.60
C LYS A 161 -35.51 -22.79 -32.93
N SER A 162 -36.57 -22.00 -32.73
CA SER A 162 -36.56 -20.68 -32.08
C SER A 162 -35.99 -20.72 -30.66
N PRO A 163 -35.05 -19.83 -30.28
CA PRO A 163 -34.56 -19.76 -28.91
C PRO A 163 -35.67 -19.28 -27.96
N VAL A 164 -35.66 -19.82 -26.75
CA VAL A 164 -36.60 -19.49 -25.68
C VAL A 164 -35.79 -18.86 -24.56
N THR A 165 -35.96 -17.56 -24.34
CA THR A 165 -35.32 -16.84 -23.24
C THR A 165 -36.29 -16.78 -22.06
N GLY A 166 -35.80 -17.10 -20.86
CA GLY A 166 -36.57 -17.03 -19.62
C GLY A 166 -36.34 -15.75 -18.86
N PHE A 167 -37.41 -15.15 -18.34
CA PHE A 167 -37.35 -14.02 -17.41
C PHE A 167 -38.06 -14.43 -16.11
N VAL A 168 -38.00 -13.59 -15.07
CA VAL A 168 -38.71 -13.77 -13.81
C VAL A 168 -39.36 -12.43 -13.47
N SER A 169 -40.56 -12.15 -13.98
CA SER A 169 -41.23 -10.87 -13.74
C SER A 169 -41.86 -10.80 -12.35
N ARG A 170 -41.52 -9.76 -11.58
CA ARG A 170 -42.15 -9.47 -10.27
C ARG A 170 -43.58 -8.95 -10.34
N TYR A 171 -44.08 -8.50 -11.49
CA TYR A 171 -45.42 -7.89 -11.56
C TYR A 171 -46.11 -8.14 -12.90
N LEU A 172 -47.02 -9.12 -12.92
CA LEU A 172 -48.05 -9.22 -13.95
C LEU A 172 -49.42 -9.33 -13.28
N LYS A 173 -50.10 -8.19 -13.11
CA LYS A 173 -51.55 -8.14 -12.85
C LYS A 173 -52.22 -7.40 -14.01
N SER A 174 -52.82 -8.18 -14.90
CA SER A 174 -53.84 -7.85 -15.92
C SER A 174 -53.39 -7.37 -17.33
N PRO A 175 -54.09 -7.76 -18.42
CA PRO A 175 -53.56 -7.71 -19.80
C PRO A 175 -54.24 -6.66 -20.72
N THR A 176 -54.54 -5.44 -20.26
CA THR A 176 -55.27 -4.45 -21.09
C THR A 176 -54.48 -3.19 -21.49
N ALA A 177 -53.18 -3.09 -21.18
CA ALA A 177 -52.38 -1.88 -21.43
C ALA A 177 -51.33 -2.01 -22.57
N ALA A 178 -51.48 -2.97 -23.49
CA ALA A 178 -50.46 -3.24 -24.52
C ALA A 178 -50.57 -2.34 -25.77
N SER A 179 -51.70 -1.68 -26.02
CA SER A 179 -51.94 -0.98 -27.28
C SER A 179 -51.51 0.49 -27.30
N MET A 180 -51.24 1.08 -26.13
CA MET A 180 -50.86 2.51 -26.00
C MET A 180 -49.35 2.71 -25.76
N TRP A 181 -48.55 1.66 -25.92
CA TRP A 181 -47.10 1.67 -25.70
C TRP A 181 -46.27 1.69 -27.00
N MET A 182 -46.85 1.36 -28.15
CA MET A 182 -46.10 1.29 -29.41
C MET A 182 -45.85 2.64 -30.11
N LEU A 183 -46.50 3.73 -29.68
CA LEU A 183 -46.35 5.06 -30.29
C LEU A 183 -45.50 6.05 -29.46
N LEU A 184 -45.14 5.72 -28.22
CA LEU A 184 -44.30 6.55 -27.34
C LEU A 184 -42.82 6.08 -27.29
N VAL A 185 -42.53 4.87 -27.75
CA VAL A 185 -41.17 4.30 -27.75
C VAL A 185 -40.34 4.76 -28.97
N SER A 186 -40.96 5.33 -30.01
CA SER A 186 -40.24 5.88 -31.16
C SER A 186 -39.71 7.31 -30.94
N SER A 187 -39.97 7.97 -29.80
CA SER A 187 -39.51 9.34 -29.51
C SER A 187 -38.57 9.48 -28.32
N LEU A 188 -38.05 8.38 -27.77
CA LEU A 188 -37.11 8.36 -26.65
C LEU A 188 -35.81 7.62 -27.01
N CYS A 189 -35.25 7.90 -28.19
CA CYS A 189 -33.79 7.80 -28.39
C CYS A 189 -33.15 9.09 -27.85
N MET A 190 -33.26 9.35 -26.55
CA MET A 190 -32.28 10.23 -25.90
C MET A 190 -31.11 9.33 -25.55
N SER A 191 -30.03 9.48 -26.31
CA SER A 191 -28.75 8.84 -26.05
C SER A 191 -28.34 9.06 -24.60
N GLU A 192 -28.19 8.00 -23.81
CA GLU A 192 -27.32 8.06 -22.64
C GLU A 192 -25.90 8.34 -23.15
N ALA A 193 -25.49 9.61 -23.13
CA ALA A 193 -24.13 9.99 -23.44
C ALA A 193 -23.22 9.45 -22.34
N LYS A 194 -22.71 8.23 -22.50
CA LYS A 194 -21.58 7.77 -21.71
C LYS A 194 -20.43 8.74 -21.94
N ALA A 195 -19.84 9.20 -20.84
CA ALA A 195 -18.58 9.91 -20.88
C ALA A 195 -17.53 8.98 -21.50
N ASP A 196 -17.14 9.24 -22.73
CA ASP A 196 -16.19 8.41 -23.46
C ASP A 196 -15.20 9.30 -24.20
N CYS A 197 -13.96 8.81 -24.29
CA CYS A 197 -12.88 9.49 -24.99
C CYS A 197 -12.57 8.75 -26.28
N SER A 198 -12.30 9.51 -27.34
CA SER A 198 -11.84 8.97 -28.61
C SER A 198 -10.54 9.62 -29.05
N TRP A 199 -9.71 8.86 -29.74
CA TRP A 199 -8.47 9.37 -30.33
C TRP A 199 -8.77 10.36 -31.44
N LEU A 200 -8.01 11.45 -31.50
CA LEU A 200 -8.00 12.42 -32.60
C LEU A 200 -6.71 12.27 -33.42
N ASN A 201 -6.69 12.83 -34.62
CA ASN A 201 -5.49 13.00 -35.44
C ASN A 201 -4.68 11.71 -35.66
N GLY A 202 -5.36 10.56 -35.75
CA GLY A 202 -4.73 9.25 -35.92
C GLY A 202 -3.83 8.80 -34.76
N GLN A 203 -3.95 9.43 -33.60
CA GLN A 203 -3.11 9.13 -32.44
C GLN A 203 -3.47 7.80 -31.80
N THR A 204 -2.49 7.22 -31.11
CA THR A 204 -2.64 5.95 -30.38
C THR A 204 -1.84 6.03 -29.08
N THR A 205 -1.85 4.95 -28.30
CA THR A 205 -1.07 4.88 -27.06
C THR A 205 0.41 5.05 -27.34
N GLU A 206 1.02 6.05 -26.72
CA GLU A 206 2.46 6.29 -26.81
C GLU A 206 3.22 5.59 -25.68
N ASN A 207 4.38 5.03 -26.00
CA ASN A 207 5.24 4.35 -25.04
C ASN A 207 6.59 5.06 -24.95
N TYR A 208 6.88 5.63 -23.78
CA TYR A 208 8.11 6.33 -23.49
C TYR A 208 9.04 5.41 -22.72
N THR A 209 10.30 5.32 -23.15
CA THR A 209 11.34 4.57 -22.45
C THR A 209 12.45 5.52 -22.05
N PHE A 210 12.72 5.62 -20.75
CA PHE A 210 13.80 6.43 -20.20
C PHE A 210 15.01 5.56 -19.87
N ASN A 211 16.16 5.93 -20.45
CA ASN A 211 17.41 5.21 -20.21
C ASN A 211 18.04 5.70 -18.90
N ILE A 212 18.10 4.84 -17.89
CA ILE A 212 18.75 5.16 -16.61
C ILE A 212 20.22 4.71 -16.70
N PRO A 213 21.20 5.59 -16.40
CA PRO A 213 22.61 5.21 -16.36
C PRO A 213 22.93 4.37 -15.13
N ALA A 214 24.13 3.78 -15.08
CA ALA A 214 24.63 3.19 -13.84
C ALA A 214 24.72 4.25 -12.73
N LEU A 215 24.18 3.94 -11.55
CA LEU A 215 24.11 4.84 -10.41
C LEU A 215 25.09 4.41 -9.33
N THR A 216 25.80 5.38 -8.75
CA THR A 216 26.62 5.18 -7.54
C THR A 216 26.12 6.12 -6.46
N VAL A 217 25.81 5.59 -5.29
CA VAL A 217 25.19 6.33 -4.19
C VAL A 217 25.69 5.80 -2.85
N SER A 218 25.94 6.69 -1.90
CA SER A 218 26.28 6.30 -0.53
C SER A 218 25.09 5.61 0.15
N ARG A 219 25.36 4.56 0.94
CA ARG A 219 24.31 3.75 1.57
C ARG A 219 23.33 4.58 2.40
N ASP A 220 23.80 5.54 3.18
CA ASP A 220 22.98 6.34 4.09
C ASP A 220 22.70 7.75 3.51
N ALA A 221 22.70 7.89 2.18
CA ALA A 221 22.30 9.12 1.50
C ALA A 221 20.91 9.57 1.99
N ALA A 222 20.72 10.88 2.12
CA ALA A 222 19.47 11.44 2.66
C ALA A 222 18.24 11.03 1.84
N GLU A 223 17.18 10.60 2.54
CA GLU A 223 15.89 10.32 1.91
C GLU A 223 15.36 11.54 1.15
N GLY A 224 14.77 11.29 -0.03
CA GLY A 224 14.28 12.34 -0.92
C GLY A 224 15.34 12.93 -1.86
N ARG A 225 16.63 12.59 -1.70
CA ARG A 225 17.68 12.97 -2.64
C ARG A 225 17.38 12.40 -4.03
N VAL A 226 17.36 13.26 -5.05
CA VAL A 226 17.24 12.87 -6.46
C VAL A 226 18.62 12.43 -6.97
N LEU A 227 18.71 11.20 -7.45
CA LEU A 227 19.93 10.62 -8.02
C LEU A 227 20.04 10.88 -9.52
N TYR A 228 18.91 10.86 -10.22
CA TYR A 228 18.86 11.02 -11.66
C TYR A 228 17.48 11.52 -12.09
N THR A 229 17.46 12.37 -13.12
CA THR A 229 16.26 12.89 -13.78
C THR A 229 16.39 12.64 -15.27
N SER A 230 15.35 12.09 -15.90
CA SER A 230 15.24 11.97 -17.36
C SER A 230 13.89 12.45 -17.81
N GLU A 231 13.85 13.16 -18.94
CA GLU A 231 12.64 13.76 -19.48
C GLU A 231 12.70 13.81 -21.01
N GLN A 232 11.53 13.71 -21.64
CA GLN A 232 11.35 13.70 -23.09
C GLN A 232 10.07 14.47 -23.43
N TYR A 233 10.04 15.10 -24.61
CA TYR A 233 8.81 15.76 -25.08
C TYR A 233 7.68 14.75 -25.27
N ALA A 234 6.49 15.11 -24.80
CA ALA A 234 5.31 14.33 -25.12
C ALA A 234 4.98 14.43 -26.62
N SER A 235 4.54 13.33 -27.20
CA SER A 235 4.07 13.19 -28.57
C SER A 235 2.55 12.96 -28.56
N PRO A 236 1.78 13.68 -29.39
CA PRO A 236 2.19 14.86 -30.17
C PRO A 236 2.36 16.07 -29.25
N SER A 237 3.38 16.89 -29.47
CA SER A 237 3.74 17.95 -28.51
C SER A 237 2.71 19.06 -28.40
N THR A 238 2.17 19.55 -29.52
CA THR A 238 1.28 20.73 -29.55
C THR A 238 -0.12 20.44 -30.07
N GLN A 239 -0.36 19.29 -30.70
CA GLN A 239 -1.66 18.93 -31.26
C GLN A 239 -2.54 18.23 -30.23
N SER A 240 -3.86 18.35 -30.38
CA SER A 240 -4.79 17.54 -29.58
C SER A 240 -4.71 16.08 -30.01
N PHE A 241 -4.61 15.17 -29.05
CA PHE A 241 -4.52 13.73 -29.30
C PHE A 241 -5.82 12.98 -28.97
N ALA A 242 -6.71 13.55 -28.14
CA ALA A 242 -7.98 12.93 -27.79
C ALA A 242 -9.09 13.97 -27.62
N THR A 243 -10.33 13.54 -27.74
CA THR A 243 -11.51 14.31 -27.35
C THR A 243 -12.41 13.48 -26.45
N CYS A 244 -12.94 14.10 -25.40
CA CYS A 244 -13.72 13.44 -24.37
C CYS A 244 -15.04 14.17 -24.17
N SER A 245 -16.13 13.42 -23.97
CA SER A 245 -17.42 13.96 -23.57
C SER A 245 -17.75 13.57 -22.12
N GLY A 246 -18.70 14.27 -21.49
CA GLY A 246 -19.35 13.79 -20.25
C GLY A 246 -18.52 13.80 -18.95
N ASN A 247 -17.62 14.76 -18.72
CA ASN A 247 -16.75 14.80 -17.51
C ASN A 247 -16.00 13.47 -17.30
N THR A 248 -15.20 13.08 -18.29
CA THR A 248 -14.42 11.83 -18.23
C THR A 248 -13.25 11.97 -17.25
N PRO A 249 -12.99 10.98 -16.38
CA PRO A 249 -11.85 10.99 -15.48
C PRO A 249 -10.52 10.80 -16.23
N ALA A 250 -9.54 11.63 -15.88
CA ALA A 250 -8.15 11.57 -16.27
C ALA A 250 -7.33 11.07 -15.08
N ASN A 251 -6.69 9.91 -15.26
CA ASN A 251 -6.01 9.22 -14.17
C ASN A 251 -4.54 8.94 -14.50
N ARG A 252 -3.65 9.34 -13.61
CA ARG A 252 -2.20 9.13 -13.70
C ARG A 252 -1.77 8.18 -12.59
N THR A 253 -1.58 6.92 -12.93
CA THR A 253 -1.27 5.83 -11.98
C THR A 253 0.15 5.34 -12.15
N VAL A 254 0.70 4.73 -11.10
CA VAL A 254 1.97 4.00 -11.17
C VAL A 254 1.70 2.59 -10.66
N THR A 255 2.22 1.60 -11.38
CA THR A 255 2.09 0.18 -11.07
C THR A 255 3.46 -0.50 -11.07
N GLY A 256 3.56 -1.71 -10.51
CA GLY A 256 4.81 -2.50 -10.49
C GLY A 256 5.63 -2.38 -9.20
N GLY A 257 5.18 -1.60 -8.22
CA GLY A 257 5.85 -1.46 -6.93
C GLY A 257 4.97 -0.80 -5.88
N ALA A 258 5.37 -0.91 -4.62
CA ALA A 258 4.63 -0.35 -3.50
C ALA A 258 4.89 1.16 -3.38
N GLN A 259 3.85 1.93 -3.04
CA GLN A 259 3.99 3.34 -2.71
C GLN A 259 4.79 3.51 -1.41
N VAL A 260 5.76 4.43 -1.43
CA VAL A 260 6.58 4.76 -0.27
C VAL A 260 5.78 5.60 0.72
N ARG A 261 5.83 5.24 2.01
CA ARG A 261 4.99 5.89 3.04
C ARG A 261 5.30 7.38 3.23
N SER A 262 6.57 7.78 3.10
CA SER A 262 7.01 9.16 3.33
C SER A 262 6.64 10.11 2.17
N ASN A 263 6.33 9.59 0.97
CA ASN A 263 5.99 10.41 -0.18
C ASN A 263 4.96 9.72 -1.09
N PRO A 264 3.77 10.32 -1.30
CA PRO A 264 2.68 9.65 -2.00
C PRO A 264 2.90 9.44 -3.50
N TYR A 265 3.91 10.07 -4.09
CA TYR A 265 4.24 9.97 -5.51
C TYR A 265 5.50 9.15 -5.77
N THR A 266 6.13 8.62 -4.73
CA THR A 266 7.32 7.79 -4.85
C THR A 266 6.95 6.33 -4.70
N PHE A 267 7.40 5.51 -5.63
CA PHE A 267 7.15 4.07 -5.66
C PHE A 267 8.47 3.32 -5.51
N ALA A 268 8.50 2.33 -4.63
CA ALA A 268 9.68 1.52 -4.37
C ALA A 268 10.03 0.67 -5.60
N THR A 269 11.31 0.65 -5.95
CA THR A 269 11.84 -0.29 -6.93
C THR A 269 12.11 -1.66 -6.27
N ASN A 270 12.60 -2.62 -7.05
CA ASN A 270 13.14 -3.87 -6.52
C ASN A 270 14.49 -3.69 -5.78
N VAL A 271 15.17 -2.56 -5.91
CA VAL A 271 16.41 -2.24 -5.19
C VAL A 271 16.08 -1.54 -3.86
N PRO A 272 16.45 -2.12 -2.71
CA PRO A 272 16.20 -1.50 -1.41
C PRO A 272 16.80 -0.09 -1.28
N GLY A 273 16.03 0.85 -0.71
CA GLY A 273 16.43 2.25 -0.56
C GLY A 273 16.35 3.10 -1.83
N ILE A 274 15.91 2.52 -2.96
CA ILE A 274 15.70 3.23 -4.22
C ILE A 274 14.22 3.24 -4.61
N GLY A 275 13.69 4.43 -4.85
CA GLY A 275 12.36 4.65 -5.40
C GLY A 275 12.38 5.44 -6.70
N MET A 276 11.23 5.53 -7.34
CA MET A 276 11.03 6.29 -8.56
C MET A 276 9.75 7.10 -8.49
N ARG A 277 9.77 8.28 -9.12
CA ARG A 277 8.59 9.13 -9.29
C ARG A 277 8.48 9.53 -10.76
N PHE A 278 7.32 9.30 -11.33
CA PHE A 278 6.99 9.70 -12.70
C PHE A 278 6.30 11.06 -12.66
N PHE A 279 6.54 11.90 -13.65
CA PHE A 279 5.95 13.22 -13.70
C PHE A 279 5.67 13.65 -15.14
N HIS A 280 4.86 14.70 -15.23
CA HIS A 280 4.83 15.56 -16.39
C HIS A 280 5.20 16.98 -15.96
N ASP A 281 5.92 17.70 -16.82
CA ASP A 281 6.30 19.09 -16.63
C ASP A 281 5.60 19.95 -17.67
N ALA A 282 4.79 20.90 -17.21
CA ALA A 282 4.15 21.89 -18.05
C ALA A 282 4.74 23.29 -17.75
N GLY A 283 5.77 23.67 -18.51
CA GLY A 283 6.35 25.02 -18.44
C GLY A 283 7.14 25.31 -17.15
N GLY A 284 7.78 24.30 -16.56
CA GLY A 284 8.60 24.37 -15.35
C GLY A 284 7.89 23.91 -14.07
N SER A 285 6.64 23.44 -14.18
CA SER A 285 5.85 22.92 -13.07
C SER A 285 5.67 21.41 -13.19
N LYS A 286 6.35 20.66 -12.32
CA LYS A 286 6.27 19.19 -12.26
C LYS A 286 5.05 18.71 -11.48
N SER A 287 4.21 17.96 -12.16
CA SER A 287 3.07 17.23 -11.59
C SER A 287 3.35 15.73 -11.58
N TYR A 288 3.55 15.18 -10.39
CA TYR A 288 3.89 13.78 -10.18
C TYR A 288 2.68 12.85 -10.29
N TRP A 289 2.93 11.61 -10.73
CA TRP A 289 1.91 10.59 -10.96
C TRP A 289 1.79 9.69 -9.73
N GLY A 290 0.57 9.26 -9.39
CA GLY A 290 0.30 8.54 -8.14
C GLY A 290 -1.10 8.82 -7.58
N ALA A 291 -1.36 8.38 -6.35
CA ALA A 291 -2.68 8.46 -5.74
C ALA A 291 -3.19 9.92 -5.65
N GLY A 292 -4.35 10.20 -6.24
CA GLY A 292 -5.10 11.45 -6.03
C GLY A 292 -5.25 12.39 -7.24
N ASN A 293 -4.56 12.16 -8.36
CA ASN A 293 -4.72 13.00 -9.56
C ASN A 293 -5.87 12.50 -10.45
N GLN A 294 -7.10 12.59 -9.93
CA GLN A 294 -8.31 12.47 -10.74
C GLN A 294 -8.73 13.87 -11.17
N GLU A 295 -8.45 14.22 -12.42
CA GLU A 295 -9.03 15.39 -13.06
C GLU A 295 -10.26 14.94 -13.84
N TYR A 296 -11.34 15.72 -13.85
CA TYR A 296 -12.46 15.48 -14.75
C TYR A 296 -12.37 16.44 -15.92
N PHE A 297 -12.58 15.93 -17.13
CA PHE A 297 -12.43 16.76 -18.31
C PHE A 297 -13.52 16.53 -19.36
N ASN A 298 -13.81 17.59 -20.12
CA ASN A 298 -14.70 17.60 -21.27
C ASN A 298 -14.09 18.50 -22.36
N GLY A 299 -13.98 17.99 -23.60
CA GLY A 299 -13.38 18.67 -24.74
C GLY A 299 -12.13 17.97 -25.30
N SER A 300 -11.29 18.72 -26.01
CA SER A 300 -10.04 18.20 -26.62
C SER A 300 -8.84 18.26 -25.67
N TRP A 301 -8.06 17.18 -25.61
CA TRP A 301 -6.82 17.06 -24.85
C TRP A 301 -5.60 17.17 -25.76
N GLY A 302 -4.58 17.88 -25.29
CA GLY A 302 -3.25 17.96 -25.90
C GLY A 302 -2.19 18.15 -24.83
N TRP A 303 -0.94 17.87 -25.18
CA TRP A 303 0.19 18.01 -24.25
C TRP A 303 0.68 19.46 -24.09
N SER A 304 0.36 20.35 -25.04
CA SER A 304 0.72 21.77 -24.99
C SER A 304 2.21 22.03 -24.71
N GLY A 305 3.09 21.19 -25.24
CA GLY A 305 4.54 21.25 -25.07
C GLY A 305 5.06 20.61 -23.78
N ALA A 306 4.22 19.87 -23.04
CA ALA A 306 4.65 19.21 -21.81
C ALA A 306 5.75 18.17 -22.05
N MET A 307 6.60 18.01 -21.04
CA MET A 307 7.62 16.96 -20.98
C MET A 307 7.15 15.87 -20.05
N LEU A 308 7.45 14.62 -20.39
CA LEU A 308 7.21 13.44 -19.58
C LEU A 308 8.54 12.99 -19.02
N GLY A 309 8.57 12.61 -17.74
CA GLY A 309 9.84 12.28 -17.11
C GLY A 309 9.73 11.35 -15.92
N VAL A 310 10.93 10.98 -15.45
CA VAL A 310 11.13 10.09 -14.32
C VAL A 310 12.31 10.58 -13.48
N GLU A 311 12.16 10.46 -12.18
CA GLU A 311 13.22 10.73 -11.22
C GLU A 311 13.48 9.49 -10.37
N VAL A 312 14.76 9.13 -10.25
CA VAL A 312 15.24 8.11 -9.33
C VAL A 312 15.62 8.79 -8.03
N VAL A 313 15.07 8.32 -6.91
CA VAL A 313 15.17 8.99 -5.60
C VAL A 313 15.56 8.02 -4.50
N VAL A 314 16.27 8.52 -3.49
CA VAL A 314 16.60 7.75 -2.28
C VAL A 314 15.38 7.67 -1.37
N THR A 315 15.07 6.47 -0.87
CA THR A 315 13.91 6.18 -0.02
C THR A 315 14.27 5.53 1.32
N GLY A 316 15.57 5.36 1.58
CA GLY A 316 16.13 4.79 2.81
C GLY A 316 17.55 4.28 2.56
N PRO A 317 18.11 3.47 3.47
CA PRO A 317 19.43 2.87 3.28
C PRO A 317 19.52 2.08 1.97
N VAL A 318 20.45 2.49 1.10
CA VAL A 318 20.59 1.95 -0.25
C VAL A 318 21.38 0.65 -0.24
N ALA A 319 20.85 -0.37 -0.90
CA ALA A 319 21.57 -1.59 -1.21
C ALA A 319 22.04 -1.62 -2.67
N ALA A 320 23.10 -2.38 -2.95
CA ALA A 320 23.52 -2.64 -4.32
C ALA A 320 22.51 -3.57 -5.02
N GLY A 321 22.32 -3.39 -6.32
CA GLY A 321 21.38 -4.19 -7.09
C GLY A 321 21.22 -3.72 -8.54
N THR A 322 20.19 -4.21 -9.21
CA THR A 322 19.82 -3.77 -10.56
C THR A 322 18.34 -3.45 -10.57
N ILE A 323 17.99 -2.21 -10.94
CA ILE A 323 16.61 -1.81 -11.18
C ILE A 323 16.09 -2.64 -12.35
N ASP A 324 14.98 -3.34 -12.18
CA ASP A 324 14.44 -4.28 -13.18
C ASP A 324 13.52 -3.62 -14.23
N GLY A 325 13.12 -2.36 -14.00
CA GLY A 325 12.19 -1.63 -14.84
C GLY A 325 10.73 -2.07 -14.71
N ALA A 326 10.36 -2.77 -13.63
CA ALA A 326 9.00 -3.24 -13.40
C ALA A 326 7.99 -2.09 -13.19
N LEU A 327 8.46 -0.93 -12.71
CA LEU A 327 7.61 0.24 -12.50
C LEU A 327 7.16 0.86 -13.83
N VAL A 328 5.85 1.07 -13.96
CA VAL A 328 5.24 1.72 -15.12
C VAL A 328 4.31 2.83 -14.69
N GLY A 329 4.60 4.06 -15.12
CA GLY A 329 3.67 5.18 -15.06
C GLY A 329 2.66 5.09 -16.20
N THR A 330 1.37 5.14 -15.91
CA THR A 330 0.29 5.05 -16.92
C THR A 330 -0.64 6.23 -16.81
N PHE A 331 -0.84 6.94 -17.91
CA PHE A 331 -1.83 7.99 -18.04
C PHE A 331 -3.05 7.49 -18.84
N ARG A 332 -4.25 7.59 -18.26
CA ARG A 332 -5.52 7.20 -18.87
C ARG A 332 -6.51 8.35 -18.92
N LEU A 333 -7.29 8.39 -20.00
CA LEU A 333 -8.46 9.24 -20.19
C LEU A 333 -9.68 8.34 -20.42
N GLY A 334 -10.47 8.13 -19.38
CA GLY A 334 -11.55 7.13 -19.41
C GLY A 334 -11.01 5.74 -19.75
N SER A 335 -11.46 5.20 -20.88
CA SER A 335 -11.03 3.90 -21.42
C SER A 335 -9.70 3.95 -22.19
N LEU A 336 -9.27 5.14 -22.65
CA LEU A 336 -8.06 5.30 -23.44
C LEU A 336 -6.82 5.29 -22.58
N THR A 337 -5.84 4.45 -22.93
CA THR A 337 -4.49 4.53 -22.37
C THR A 337 -3.67 5.47 -23.24
N VAL A 338 -3.33 6.65 -22.72
CA VAL A 338 -2.69 7.71 -23.49
C VAL A 338 -1.19 7.50 -23.58
N ALA A 339 -0.55 7.28 -22.43
CA ALA A 339 0.90 7.15 -22.35
C ALA A 339 1.31 6.12 -21.31
N ASN A 340 2.31 5.31 -21.65
CA ASN A 340 3.04 4.47 -20.71
C ASN A 340 4.48 4.96 -20.60
N LEU A 341 4.96 5.18 -19.37
CA LEU A 341 6.31 5.59 -19.07
C LEU A 341 7.03 4.40 -18.43
N ARG A 342 8.09 3.94 -19.10
CA ARG A 342 8.92 2.80 -18.72
C ARG A 342 10.36 3.24 -18.58
N VAL A 343 11.15 2.46 -17.86
CA VAL A 343 12.58 2.70 -17.72
C VAL A 343 13.38 1.46 -18.10
N THR A 344 14.63 1.68 -18.53
CA THR A 344 15.55 0.57 -18.77
C THR A 344 16.10 0.02 -17.45
N PRO A 345 16.52 -1.25 -17.42
CA PRO A 345 17.29 -1.76 -16.30
C PRO A 345 18.57 -0.96 -16.08
N ALA A 346 18.95 -0.75 -14.82
CA ALA A 346 20.15 0.00 -14.45
C ALA A 346 20.79 -0.54 -13.17
N SER A 347 22.12 -0.62 -13.16
CA SER A 347 22.87 -1.05 -11.97
C SER A 347 22.96 0.06 -10.94
N VAL A 348 22.75 -0.29 -9.67
CA VAL A 348 22.94 0.58 -8.50
C VAL A 348 24.08 0.01 -7.67
N ALA A 349 25.14 0.81 -7.51
CA ALA A 349 26.23 0.54 -6.59
C ALA A 349 26.01 1.36 -5.31
N ALA A 350 26.01 0.68 -4.16
CA ALA A 350 25.96 1.32 -2.85
C ALA A 350 27.38 1.44 -2.28
N SER A 351 27.85 2.66 -2.05
CA SER A 351 29.14 2.89 -1.39
C SER A 351 29.01 2.63 0.11
N THR A 352 29.77 1.66 0.63
CA THR A 352 29.77 1.27 2.06
C THR A 352 31.19 1.08 2.57
N CYS A 353 31.39 1.13 3.88
CA CYS A 353 32.61 0.63 4.50
C CYS A 353 32.31 -0.39 5.59
N SER A 354 33.17 -1.38 5.74
CA SER A 354 33.19 -2.28 6.89
C SER A 354 34.25 -1.81 7.89
N VAL A 355 33.93 -1.87 9.19
CA VAL A 355 34.87 -1.57 10.25
C VAL A 355 35.83 -2.74 10.41
N VAL A 356 37.12 -2.51 10.19
CA VAL A 356 38.16 -3.53 10.39
C VAL A 356 38.43 -3.71 11.89
N THR A 357 38.50 -2.61 12.63
CA THR A 357 38.84 -2.59 14.07
C THR A 357 37.57 -2.54 14.93
N GLN A 358 36.95 -3.69 15.19
CA GLN A 358 35.67 -3.76 15.93
C GLN A 358 35.78 -3.43 17.43
N THR A 359 36.92 -3.74 18.06
CA THR A 359 37.20 -3.40 19.45
C THR A 359 38.58 -2.78 19.56
N LEU A 360 38.67 -1.62 20.21
CA LEU A 360 39.90 -0.85 20.28
C LEU A 360 40.23 -0.47 21.74
N PRO A 361 41.04 -1.29 22.44
CA PRO A 361 41.54 -0.90 23.74
C PRO A 361 42.58 0.22 23.58
N VAL A 362 42.39 1.34 24.29
CA VAL A 362 43.32 2.47 24.30
C VAL A 362 43.82 2.71 25.72
N THR A 363 45.12 2.55 25.95
CA THR A 363 45.75 2.83 27.23
C THR A 363 46.30 4.25 27.25
N LEU A 364 45.75 5.11 28.12
CA LEU A 364 46.27 6.47 28.31
C LEU A 364 47.50 6.47 29.23
N PRO A 365 48.45 7.40 29.02
CA PRO A 365 49.60 7.55 29.90
C PRO A 365 49.20 8.09 31.28
N THR A 366 49.89 7.65 32.34
CA THR A 366 49.67 8.18 33.69
C THR A 366 50.07 9.66 33.78
N VAL A 367 49.17 10.50 34.31
CA VAL A 367 49.39 11.95 34.48
C VAL A 367 49.32 12.33 35.96
N ARG A 368 50.04 13.40 36.34
CA ARG A 368 50.02 13.93 37.72
C ARG A 368 48.86 14.92 37.87
N PRO A 369 48.09 14.91 38.96
CA PRO A 369 47.00 15.87 39.17
C PRO A 369 47.45 17.35 39.10
N ARG A 370 48.71 17.64 39.47
CA ARG A 370 49.29 19.00 39.39
C ARG A 370 49.48 19.51 37.96
N THR A 371 49.35 18.67 36.93
CA THR A 371 49.42 19.08 35.53
C THR A 371 48.17 19.87 35.10
N PHE A 372 47.05 19.70 35.81
CA PHE A 372 45.83 20.45 35.55
C PHE A 372 45.88 21.80 36.27
N LEU A 373 45.87 22.90 35.52
CA LEU A 373 46.01 24.27 36.03
C LEU A 373 44.66 24.99 36.22
N GLY A 374 43.56 24.33 35.87
CA GLY A 374 42.20 24.84 35.96
C GLY A 374 41.21 23.96 35.19
N ILE A 375 39.92 24.20 35.38
CA ILE A 375 38.85 23.52 34.65
C ILE A 375 39.06 23.72 33.14
N GLY A 376 38.97 22.63 32.36
CA GLY A 376 39.24 22.61 30.92
C GLY A 376 40.71 22.35 30.55
N SER A 377 41.64 22.32 31.52
CA SER A 377 43.03 21.88 31.26
C SER A 377 43.06 20.44 30.78
N THR A 378 43.96 20.11 29.83
CA THR A 378 44.08 18.77 29.27
C THR A 378 45.48 18.18 29.45
N ALA A 379 45.59 16.86 29.51
CA ALA A 379 46.85 16.15 29.68
C ALA A 379 46.79 14.73 29.08
N GLY A 380 47.96 14.11 28.89
CA GLY A 380 48.06 12.67 28.56
C GLY A 380 47.39 12.27 27.25
N ALA A 381 47.64 13.05 26.18
CA ALA A 381 47.10 12.75 24.87
C ALA A 381 47.65 11.42 24.32
N GLN A 382 46.75 10.56 23.84
CA GLN A 382 47.05 9.29 23.22
C GLN A 382 46.40 9.25 21.83
N VAL A 383 47.21 8.94 20.81
CA VAL A 383 46.75 8.80 19.42
C VAL A 383 46.38 7.35 19.15
N PHE A 384 45.30 7.15 18.40
CA PHE A 384 44.87 5.85 17.87
C PHE A 384 44.09 6.06 16.56
N SER A 385 43.78 4.98 15.84
CA SER A 385 43.01 5.08 14.60
C SER A 385 41.91 4.03 14.50
N ILE A 386 40.86 4.37 13.77
CA ILE A 386 39.84 3.42 13.32
C ILE A 386 40.08 3.18 11.83
N ASP A 387 40.27 1.91 11.46
CA ASP A 387 40.47 1.49 10.08
C ASP A 387 39.16 0.95 9.51
N LEU A 388 38.81 1.45 8.33
CA LEU A 388 37.64 1.06 7.57
C LEU A 388 38.08 0.48 6.22
N ASP A 389 37.41 -0.56 5.75
CA ASP A 389 37.58 -1.10 4.40
C ASP A 389 36.35 -0.78 3.56
N CYS A 390 36.52 0.02 2.52
CA CYS A 390 35.44 0.66 1.78
C CYS A 390 35.26 0.07 0.38
N THR A 391 34.00 -0.27 0.06
CA THR A 391 33.55 -0.78 -1.23
C THR A 391 32.76 0.31 -1.93
N GLY A 392 33.45 1.12 -2.75
CA GLY A 392 32.83 2.15 -3.57
C GLY A 392 33.58 3.47 -3.55
N PRO A 393 33.54 4.24 -4.65
CA PRO A 393 34.19 5.54 -4.70
C PRO A 393 33.39 6.58 -3.92
N ASN A 394 34.12 7.53 -3.32
CA ASN A 394 33.62 8.79 -2.77
C ASN A 394 32.55 8.67 -1.67
N ALA A 395 32.61 7.66 -0.80
CA ALA A 395 31.71 7.59 0.35
C ALA A 395 32.12 8.66 1.39
N ALA A 396 31.27 9.65 1.68
CA ALA A 396 31.54 10.55 2.79
C ALA A 396 31.23 9.82 4.10
N VAL A 397 32.26 9.55 4.89
CA VAL A 397 32.15 8.84 6.16
C VAL A 397 31.97 9.85 7.28
N PHE A 398 30.87 9.70 7.99
CA PHE A 398 30.57 10.41 9.21
C PHE A 398 30.55 9.43 10.39
N VAL A 399 30.88 9.94 11.58
CA VAL A 399 30.92 9.18 12.83
C VAL A 399 30.14 9.91 13.90
N THR A 400 29.31 9.18 14.63
CA THR A 400 28.80 9.61 15.93
C THR A 400 29.48 8.77 17.01
N LEU A 401 30.01 9.43 18.04
CA LEU A 401 30.47 8.74 19.25
C LEU A 401 29.36 8.80 20.31
N THR A 402 29.08 7.67 20.94
CA THR A 402 28.11 7.55 22.03
C THR A 402 28.84 7.18 23.31
N ASP A 403 28.60 7.95 24.37
CA ASP A 403 29.06 7.63 25.72
C ASP A 403 28.27 6.44 26.23
N ASN A 404 28.93 5.30 26.45
CA ASN A 404 28.25 4.08 26.84
C ASN A 404 27.90 4.05 28.33
N THR A 405 28.59 4.84 29.15
CA THR A 405 28.27 5.00 30.57
C THR A 405 27.06 5.93 30.75
N SER A 406 26.90 6.92 29.86
CA SER A 406 25.76 7.84 29.85
C SER A 406 25.26 8.08 28.41
N PRO A 407 24.38 7.20 27.87
CA PRO A 407 23.92 7.28 26.47
C PRO A 407 23.16 8.58 26.11
N THR A 408 22.68 9.32 27.11
CA THR A 408 22.03 10.63 26.95
C THR A 408 23.01 11.80 26.93
N ASN A 409 24.30 11.56 27.18
CA ASN A 409 25.33 12.59 27.15
C ASN A 409 25.43 13.21 25.74
N ARG A 410 25.37 14.55 25.68
CA ARG A 410 25.55 15.34 24.46
C ARG A 410 26.70 16.34 24.56
N SER A 411 27.46 16.29 25.65
CA SER A 411 28.61 17.15 25.89
C SER A 411 29.85 16.68 25.11
N GLY A 412 30.95 17.44 25.21
CA GLY A 412 32.26 17.05 24.67
C GLY A 412 33.15 16.26 25.64
N ILE A 413 32.58 15.77 26.75
CA ILE A 413 33.31 15.07 27.82
C ILE A 413 32.71 13.67 27.98
N LEU A 414 33.55 12.66 27.83
CA LEU A 414 33.19 11.25 28.04
C LEU A 414 33.16 10.94 29.54
N SER A 415 32.05 10.37 29.98
CA SER A 415 31.86 9.97 31.38
C SER A 415 32.77 8.78 31.71
N LEU A 416 33.28 8.81 32.94
CA LEU A 416 34.08 7.70 33.45
C LEU A 416 33.17 6.55 33.89
N THR A 417 33.65 5.31 33.74
CA THR A 417 32.92 4.14 34.24
C THR A 417 32.86 4.12 35.77
N PRO A 418 31.88 3.44 36.38
CA PRO A 418 31.72 3.37 37.84
C PRO A 418 32.93 2.80 38.60
N GLU A 419 33.79 2.03 37.94
CA GLU A 419 35.02 1.45 38.53
C GLU A 419 36.17 2.47 38.64
N SER A 420 36.00 3.66 38.06
CA SER A 420 36.96 4.75 38.16
C SER A 420 36.94 5.39 39.54
N SER A 421 38.13 5.69 40.09
CA SER A 421 38.27 6.32 41.41
C SER A 421 38.71 7.79 41.35
N ALA A 422 39.22 8.25 40.21
CA ALA A 422 39.61 9.65 40.04
C ALA A 422 38.37 10.57 40.01
N GLN A 423 38.50 11.76 40.59
CA GLN A 423 37.43 12.77 40.63
C GLN A 423 37.88 14.06 39.94
N GLY A 424 36.92 14.81 39.39
CA GLY A 424 37.19 16.09 38.72
C GLY A 424 37.89 15.97 37.38
N VAL A 425 37.85 14.79 36.75
CA VAL A 425 38.43 14.54 35.42
C VAL A 425 37.43 13.75 34.57
N GLY A 426 37.41 14.04 33.27
CA GLY A 426 36.76 13.24 32.23
C GLY A 426 37.71 13.02 31.06
N LEU A 427 37.26 12.33 30.02
CA LEU A 427 38.06 12.17 28.80
C LEU A 427 37.47 13.01 27.66
N GLN A 428 38.34 13.58 26.83
CA GLN A 428 37.96 14.26 25.59
C GLN A 428 38.52 13.48 24.41
N ILE A 429 37.66 13.22 23.42
CA ILE A 429 38.06 12.60 22.16
C ILE A 429 38.09 13.68 21.08
N LEU A 430 39.06 13.58 20.17
CA LEU A 430 39.20 14.43 19.01
C LEU A 430 39.26 13.55 17.77
N ILE A 431 38.54 13.93 16.72
CA ILE A 431 38.64 13.33 15.39
C ILE A 431 39.35 14.33 14.49
N ARG A 432 40.47 13.92 13.89
CA ARG A 432 41.29 14.79 13.01
C ARG A 432 41.67 16.14 13.67
N GLY A 433 41.93 16.09 14.98
CA GLY A 433 42.34 17.26 15.77
C GLY A 433 41.18 18.15 16.26
N ASN A 434 39.94 17.86 15.90
CA ASN A 434 38.77 18.61 16.36
C ASN A 434 38.07 17.87 17.51
N PRO A 435 37.79 18.53 18.65
CA PRO A 435 36.98 17.95 19.72
C PRO A 435 35.60 17.52 19.21
N VAL A 436 35.13 16.36 19.66
CA VAL A 436 33.81 15.85 19.31
C VAL A 436 32.85 15.93 20.50
N SER A 437 31.58 16.15 20.20
CA SER A 437 30.48 16.00 21.16
C SER A 437 29.83 14.62 21.00
N PHE A 438 29.31 14.07 22.09
CA PHE A 438 28.66 12.76 22.07
C PHE A 438 27.23 12.84 21.52
N GLY A 439 26.76 11.78 20.86
CA GLY A 439 25.43 11.70 20.26
C GLY A 439 24.74 10.36 20.57
N ALA A 440 23.49 10.22 20.12
CA ALA A 440 22.80 8.94 20.18
C ALA A 440 23.44 7.94 19.20
N ASP A 441 23.39 6.66 19.55
CA ASP A 441 23.82 5.59 18.66
C ASP A 441 22.85 5.49 17.47
N SER A 442 23.25 6.09 16.34
CA SER A 442 22.46 6.11 15.11
C SER A 442 23.33 6.44 13.89
N ALA A 443 23.15 5.66 12.83
CA ALA A 443 23.77 5.84 11.52
C ALA A 443 22.98 6.78 10.59
N VAL A 444 21.82 7.28 11.03
CA VAL A 444 20.95 8.15 10.23
C VAL A 444 21.67 9.45 9.91
N ALA A 445 21.62 9.88 8.65
CA ALA A 445 22.19 11.15 8.23
C ALA A 445 21.57 12.32 8.99
N GLY A 446 22.41 13.22 9.51
CA GLY A 446 21.96 14.35 10.32
C GLY A 446 21.69 14.00 11.79
N ASN A 447 22.10 12.83 12.27
CA ASN A 447 22.11 12.51 13.70
C ASN A 447 22.87 13.62 14.49
N PRO A 448 22.32 14.16 15.61
CA PRO A 448 22.99 15.20 16.37
C PRO A 448 24.42 14.81 16.78
N ASN A 449 25.34 15.78 16.67
CA ASN A 449 26.78 15.63 16.95
C ASN A 449 27.54 14.64 16.05
N GLN A 450 26.94 14.24 14.92
CA GLN A 450 27.63 13.51 13.87
C GLN A 450 28.76 14.36 13.26
N THR A 451 29.96 13.79 13.17
CA THR A 451 31.18 14.48 12.72
C THR A 451 31.73 13.83 11.46
N PHE A 452 32.20 14.65 10.51
CA PHE A 452 32.87 14.16 9.31
C PHE A 452 34.22 13.51 9.66
N ALA A 453 34.40 12.26 9.28
CA ALA A 453 35.62 11.49 9.54
C ALA A 453 36.53 11.40 8.31
N GLY A 454 35.98 11.42 7.10
CA GLY A 454 36.76 11.45 5.87
C GLY A 454 35.95 11.04 4.65
N THR A 455 36.55 11.15 3.47
CA THR A 455 35.98 10.61 2.23
C THR A 455 36.74 9.34 1.88
N ALA A 456 36.03 8.24 1.77
CA ALA A 456 36.60 6.96 1.37
C ALA A 456 36.63 6.82 -0.15
N GLY A 457 37.78 6.40 -0.66
CA GLY A 457 37.86 5.71 -1.95
C GLY A 457 37.63 4.20 -1.78
N VAL A 458 37.90 3.44 -2.83
CA VAL A 458 37.95 1.97 -2.74
C VAL A 458 39.17 1.57 -1.89
N GLY A 459 38.96 0.70 -0.89
CA GLY A 459 40.01 0.17 -0.02
C GLY A 459 40.05 0.82 1.37
N LEU A 460 41.23 0.81 2.00
CA LEU A 460 41.41 1.22 3.39
C LEU A 460 41.30 2.74 3.60
N LEU A 461 40.43 3.15 4.52
CA LEU A 461 40.36 4.50 5.07
C LEU A 461 40.78 4.48 6.55
N ASN A 462 41.83 5.23 6.88
CA ASN A 462 42.31 5.42 8.25
C ASN A 462 41.74 6.73 8.83
N ILE A 463 41.06 6.64 9.97
CA ILE A 463 40.53 7.80 10.70
C ILE A 463 41.39 8.02 11.94
N PRO A 464 42.19 9.10 12.03
CA PRO A 464 43.01 9.39 13.21
C PRO A 464 42.19 10.05 14.33
N LEU A 465 42.33 9.51 15.54
CA LEU A 465 41.71 10.00 16.77
C LEU A 465 42.76 10.29 17.84
N ILE A 466 42.39 11.19 18.75
CA ILE A 466 43.16 11.49 19.96
C ILE A 466 42.22 11.41 21.15
N VAL A 467 42.63 10.73 22.21
CA VAL A 467 41.96 10.79 23.52
C VAL A 467 42.89 11.45 24.53
N ARG A 468 42.37 12.33 25.38
CA ARG A 468 43.13 13.01 26.43
C ARG A 468 42.29 13.24 27.67
N TYR A 469 42.93 13.37 28.83
CA TYR A 469 42.26 13.79 30.06
C TYR A 469 41.82 15.25 29.96
N MET A 470 40.70 15.61 30.58
CA MET A 470 40.21 16.98 30.73
C MET A 470 39.70 17.21 32.15
N ALA A 471 40.19 18.26 32.82
CA ALA A 471 39.70 18.63 34.15
C ALA A 471 38.27 19.18 34.09
N THR A 472 37.38 18.63 34.89
CA THR A 472 35.96 19.01 34.99
C THR A 472 35.63 19.75 36.27
N SER A 473 36.42 19.56 37.33
CA SER A 473 36.39 20.33 38.56
C SER A 473 37.78 20.41 39.19
N MET A 474 37.94 21.26 40.19
CA MET A 474 39.19 21.43 40.92
C MET A 474 38.97 21.22 42.43
N PRO A 475 39.90 20.57 43.14
CA PRO A 475 41.12 19.94 42.63
C PRO A 475 40.82 18.60 41.92
N VAL A 476 41.67 18.22 40.95
CA VAL A 476 41.61 16.88 40.35
C VAL A 476 42.12 15.84 41.36
N GLY A 477 41.30 14.83 41.65
CA GLY A 477 41.62 13.74 42.56
C GLY A 477 42.49 12.66 41.89
N ALA A 478 43.44 12.10 42.64
CA ALA A 478 44.20 10.94 42.17
C ALA A 478 43.32 9.68 42.15
N GLY A 479 43.54 8.80 41.16
CA GLY A 479 42.81 7.55 41.05
C GLY A 479 42.93 6.91 39.67
N THR A 480 42.16 5.85 39.47
CA THR A 480 41.98 5.14 38.20
C THR A 480 40.94 5.84 37.32
N VAL A 481 41.14 5.75 36.01
CA VAL A 481 40.25 6.30 34.99
C VAL A 481 39.98 5.21 33.95
N GLY A 482 38.72 4.83 33.81
CA GLY A 482 38.18 3.98 32.75
C GLY A 482 37.00 4.67 32.08
N ALA A 483 36.82 4.45 30.78
CA ALA A 483 35.69 4.98 30.03
C ALA A 483 35.38 4.07 28.84
N VAL A 484 34.14 4.09 28.38
CA VAL A 484 33.67 3.30 27.23
C VAL A 484 32.86 4.19 26.30
N ALA A 485 33.22 4.20 25.03
CA ALA A 485 32.47 4.87 23.98
C ALA A 485 32.24 3.92 22.79
N THR A 486 31.07 4.02 22.19
CA THR A 486 30.72 3.32 20.95
C THR A 486 30.84 4.30 19.79
N PHE A 487 31.29 3.85 18.63
CA PHE A 487 31.30 4.66 17.41
C PHE A 487 30.32 4.07 16.40
N THR A 488 29.51 4.93 15.79
CA THR A 488 28.49 4.55 14.81
C THR A 488 28.78 5.29 13.52
N MET A 489 28.99 4.53 12.45
CA MET A 489 29.35 5.03 11.12
C MET A 489 28.09 5.38 10.32
N SER A 490 28.18 6.43 9.50
CA SER A 490 27.14 6.86 8.55
C SER A 490 27.81 7.22 7.21
N TYR A 491 27.32 6.65 6.10
CA TYR A 491 27.89 6.81 4.76
C TYR A 491 27.00 7.72 3.90
N GLN A 492 27.40 8.97 3.67
CA GLN A 492 26.56 10.00 3.04
C GLN A 492 27.01 10.39 1.63
#